data_AF-A0A3B0CMP7-F1
#
_entry.id   AF-A0A3B0CMP7-F1
#
_cell.length_a   1.000
_cell.length_b   1.000
_cell.length_c   1.000
_cell.angle_alpha   90.00
_cell.angle_beta   90.00
_cell.angle_gamma   90.00
#
_symmetry.space_group_name_H-M   'P 1'
#
loop_
_entity.id
_entity.type
_entity.pdbx_description
1 polymer ?
#
loop_
_entity_poly.entity_id
_entity_poly.type
_entity_poly.pdbx_seq_one_letter_code
_entity_poly.pdbx_strand_id
1 'polypeptide(L)'
;MFYLSNIDQRKITRRKALAALGVGGIGLVGSTFFPGSANGEVTSADSLALPHLQQPCIVTTIHDLRSIVVPNADSVYYVKDPGQEGFFYYDPADKSSVDDTGTVLVSKITGARFKRNIPNGVLNVKWFGAKGKGSVDDTAAIQNAIDAANNYRGGVVIIPSGDYFISSAIRYYSYSHIVGMGKVSVKIWNRGSDYAFKPHDSSIITRHASIESLRITGHSANTGGILVQNCNECIFENIEFGQIPGIGLHVIGTIGGCYWNNVSQCTFLGTAGTTHSIKFDQNSLENRPNANKVHQCVISGGDIGIEIVSGDTIIISETGISDTTGPWLKVGGNSCKFIANRYENHSDGGGIILTPTSYDCILLAESYTGKDKYTDSGRNNLRLSTSLALQGLSVYRQSITPSNNANDSFEFVPHQSFAGDVMRVYTNETKTNKTLTIDKMGNITTKGSVNLGEGTSFRLPNLPNNPSDPQKGTMFFDTRINKIKVWTGSKWETVTSS
;
A
#
# COMPACT_ATOMS: atom_id res chain seq x y z
N MET A 1 9.08 -18.45 -23.41
CA MET A 1 8.94 -18.72 -24.86
C MET A 1 7.46 -18.99 -25.11
N PHE A 2 6.68 -17.96 -25.43
CA PHE A 2 5.26 -18.05 -25.78
C PHE A 2 5.07 -17.36 -27.13
N TYR A 3 4.54 -18.11 -28.09
CA TYR A 3 4.31 -17.71 -29.48
C TYR A 3 3.12 -16.76 -29.56
N LEU A 4 3.35 -15.50 -29.97
CA LEU A 4 2.32 -14.60 -30.48
C LEU A 4 2.47 -14.54 -32.00
N SER A 5 1.85 -15.48 -32.71
CA SER A 5 1.67 -15.41 -34.17
C SER A 5 0.24 -14.99 -34.48
N ASN A 6 0.12 -13.92 -35.28
CA ASN A 6 -1.08 -13.36 -35.92
C ASN A 6 -1.70 -12.10 -35.29
N ILE A 7 -0.87 -11.08 -35.06
CA ILE A 7 -1.32 -9.68 -35.12
C ILE A 7 -0.70 -9.04 -36.36
N ASP A 8 -1.57 -8.53 -37.24
CA ASP A 8 -1.30 -7.90 -38.53
C ASP A 8 -0.06 -6.96 -38.50
N GLN A 9 0.86 -7.17 -39.44
CA GLN A 9 2.20 -6.58 -39.46
C GLN A 9 2.28 -5.16 -40.06
N ARG A 10 1.37 -4.25 -39.68
CA ARG A 10 1.52 -2.81 -39.99
C ARG A 10 2.07 -1.98 -38.81
N LYS A 11 2.87 -2.59 -37.93
CA LYS A 11 3.60 -1.85 -36.89
C LYS A 11 4.80 -1.14 -37.51
N ILE A 12 4.78 0.20 -37.51
CA ILE A 12 5.93 1.04 -37.83
C ILE A 12 7.09 0.62 -36.91
N THR A 13 8.15 0.03 -37.48
CA THR A 13 9.30 -0.47 -36.71
C THR A 13 10.05 0.68 -36.04
N ARG A 14 10.61 0.46 -34.84
CA ARG A 14 11.36 1.45 -34.03
C ARG A 14 12.37 2.28 -34.85
N ARG A 15 12.98 1.69 -35.89
CA ARG A 15 13.92 2.36 -36.80
C ARG A 15 13.28 3.50 -37.61
N LYS A 16 12.00 3.37 -37.97
CA LYS A 16 11.21 4.38 -38.68
C LYS A 16 10.72 5.50 -37.75
N ALA A 17 10.48 5.19 -36.47
CA ALA A 17 10.15 6.19 -35.45
C ALA A 17 11.37 7.04 -35.03
N LEU A 18 12.56 6.44 -34.91
CA LEU A 18 13.79 7.20 -34.60
C LEU A 18 14.23 8.13 -35.74
N ALA A 19 13.96 7.78 -36.99
CA ALA A 19 14.25 8.66 -38.13
C ALA A 19 13.37 9.93 -38.16
N ALA A 20 12.17 9.88 -37.59
CA ALA A 20 11.30 11.05 -37.43
C ALA A 20 11.68 11.92 -36.21
N LEU A 21 12.28 11.33 -35.17
CA LEU A 21 12.80 12.05 -33.99
C LEU A 21 14.09 12.84 -34.30
N GLY A 22 14.83 12.47 -35.34
CA GLY A 22 16.04 13.18 -35.79
C GLY A 22 15.80 14.57 -36.38
N VAL A 23 14.54 14.99 -36.57
CA VAL A 23 14.16 16.35 -37.01
C VAL A 23 13.30 17.09 -35.97
N GLY A 24 13.01 16.46 -34.83
CA GLY A 24 12.33 17.08 -33.67
C GLY A 24 13.30 17.60 -32.61
N GLY A 25 14.53 17.94 -32.97
CA GLY A 25 15.59 18.36 -32.07
C GLY A 25 16.17 19.72 -32.44
N ILE A 26 15.34 20.76 -32.48
CA ILE A 26 15.68 22.18 -32.25
C ILE A 26 14.33 22.87 -31.98
N GLY A 27 14.12 23.41 -30.77
CA GLY A 27 12.98 24.28 -30.51
C GLY A 27 12.27 24.22 -29.15
N LEU A 28 12.90 23.71 -28.08
CA LEU A 28 12.66 24.30 -26.76
C LEU A 28 13.82 25.28 -26.53
N VAL A 29 13.57 26.59 -26.64
CA VAL A 29 14.30 27.56 -25.83
C VAL A 29 13.28 28.55 -25.29
N GLY A 30 12.88 28.33 -24.04
CA GLY A 30 12.39 29.41 -23.21
C GLY A 30 13.45 30.51 -23.18
N SER A 31 12.99 31.75 -23.27
CA SER A 31 13.76 32.97 -23.04
C SER A 31 14.81 32.79 -21.92
N THR A 32 16.09 32.72 -22.29
CA THR A 32 17.29 33.30 -21.65
C THR A 32 18.53 32.52 -22.13
N PHE A 33 19.26 33.07 -23.11
CA PHE A 33 20.73 33.11 -23.20
C PHE A 33 21.15 33.67 -24.59
N PHE A 34 21.69 34.88 -24.56
CA PHE A 34 22.43 35.65 -25.57
C PHE A 34 21.72 36.28 -26.80
N PRO A 35 22.16 37.49 -27.21
CA PRO A 35 21.46 38.40 -28.12
C PRO A 35 21.89 38.21 -29.58
N GLY A 36 20.96 38.35 -30.51
CA GLY A 36 21.28 38.30 -31.94
C GLY A 36 20.03 38.39 -32.80
N SER A 37 19.78 39.59 -33.32
CA SER A 37 18.79 39.91 -34.35
C SER A 37 18.95 39.03 -35.60
N ALA A 38 17.83 38.57 -36.18
CA ALA A 38 17.58 38.68 -37.62
C ALA A 38 16.14 38.24 -37.97
N ASN A 39 15.52 39.06 -38.81
CA ASN A 39 14.17 38.96 -39.33
C ASN A 39 13.94 37.73 -40.23
N GLY A 40 12.71 37.22 -40.25
CA GLY A 40 12.27 36.26 -41.27
C GLY A 40 10.81 35.84 -41.06
N GLU A 41 9.89 36.45 -41.81
CA GLU A 41 8.52 35.97 -41.98
C GLU A 41 8.52 34.55 -42.58
N VAL A 42 7.70 33.64 -42.04
CA VAL A 42 7.48 32.31 -42.63
C VAL A 42 6.08 32.27 -43.23
N THR A 43 6.03 32.29 -44.56
CA THR A 43 4.84 32.01 -45.37
C THR A 43 4.91 30.59 -45.93
N SER A 44 3.75 29.94 -45.98
CA SER A 44 3.41 28.68 -46.67
C SER A 44 4.10 27.37 -46.24
N ALA A 45 3.25 26.35 -46.18
CA ALA A 45 3.56 24.97 -45.84
C ALA A 45 4.51 24.33 -46.86
N ASP A 46 5.79 24.23 -46.53
CA ASP A 46 6.73 23.35 -47.22
C ASP A 46 6.86 22.02 -46.46
N SER A 47 6.50 20.97 -47.18
CA SER A 47 6.65 19.58 -46.77
C SER A 47 8.11 19.28 -46.41
N LEU A 48 8.38 19.04 -45.12
CA LEU A 48 9.64 18.45 -44.65
C LEU A 48 9.72 16.99 -45.13
N ALA A 49 10.12 16.80 -46.38
CA ALA A 49 10.37 15.49 -46.97
C ALA A 49 11.64 14.90 -46.36
N LEU A 50 11.46 14.07 -45.33
CA LEU A 50 12.52 13.23 -44.77
C LEU A 50 12.77 12.03 -45.69
N PRO A 51 13.96 11.87 -46.31
CA PRO A 51 14.21 10.94 -47.41
C PRO A 51 14.15 9.44 -47.05
N HIS A 52 13.77 9.08 -45.82
CA HIS A 52 13.61 7.68 -45.35
C HIS A 52 12.21 7.36 -44.79
N LEU A 53 11.28 8.32 -44.82
CA LEU A 53 9.85 8.04 -44.67
C LEU A 53 9.29 7.76 -46.06
N GLN A 54 9.21 6.48 -46.46
CA GLN A 54 8.55 6.07 -47.72
C GLN A 54 7.05 6.43 -47.78
N GLN A 55 6.50 7.06 -46.74
CA GLN A 55 5.10 7.47 -46.63
C GLN A 55 5.05 8.97 -46.29
N PRO A 56 4.24 9.78 -46.99
CA PRO A 56 4.10 11.19 -46.68
C PRO A 56 3.57 11.36 -45.24
N CYS A 57 4.22 12.24 -44.48
CA CYS A 57 3.79 12.60 -43.13
C CYS A 57 2.99 13.90 -43.18
N ILE A 58 1.71 13.83 -42.82
CA ILE A 58 0.79 14.97 -42.82
C ILE A 58 0.68 15.48 -41.39
N VAL A 59 1.23 16.67 -41.13
CA VAL A 59 1.04 17.36 -39.85
C VAL A 59 -0.37 17.91 -39.78
N THR A 60 -1.10 17.60 -38.72
CA THR A 60 -2.54 17.86 -38.61
C THR A 60 -2.95 18.10 -37.15
N THR A 61 -4.21 18.46 -36.93
CA THR A 61 -4.82 18.52 -35.59
C THR A 61 -5.90 17.46 -35.43
N ILE A 62 -6.33 17.20 -34.20
CA ILE A 62 -7.50 16.35 -33.92
C ILE A 62 -8.75 16.94 -34.59
N HIS A 63 -8.89 18.26 -34.58
CA HIS A 63 -10.02 18.93 -35.22
C HIS A 63 -10.04 18.66 -36.73
N ASP A 64 -8.89 18.75 -37.39
CA ASP A 64 -8.76 18.55 -38.84
C ASP A 64 -8.94 17.07 -39.22
N LEU A 65 -8.39 16.12 -38.43
CA LEU A 65 -8.63 14.69 -38.64
C LEU A 65 -10.10 14.32 -38.47
N ARG A 66 -10.81 14.94 -37.52
CA ARG A 66 -12.26 14.74 -37.34
C ARG A 66 -13.09 15.36 -38.46
N SER A 67 -12.49 16.21 -39.30
CA SER A 67 -13.18 16.92 -40.39
C SER A 67 -12.67 16.50 -41.78
N ILE A 68 -11.77 15.51 -41.86
CA ILE A 68 -11.13 15.11 -43.11
C ILE A 68 -12.11 14.43 -44.08
N VAL A 69 -12.08 14.88 -45.33
CA VAL A 69 -12.98 14.43 -46.41
C VAL A 69 -12.36 13.34 -47.29
N VAL A 70 -11.04 13.36 -47.47
CA VAL A 70 -10.32 12.38 -48.30
C VAL A 70 -9.16 11.80 -47.48
N PRO A 71 -9.40 10.73 -46.70
CA PRO A 71 -8.33 10.06 -45.96
C PRO A 71 -7.42 9.28 -46.91
N ASN A 72 -6.12 9.28 -46.64
CA ASN A 72 -5.11 8.55 -47.42
C ASN A 72 -4.52 7.42 -46.58
N ALA A 73 -4.70 6.18 -47.03
CA ALA A 73 -4.21 4.98 -46.33
C ALA A 73 -2.69 4.81 -46.40
N ASP A 74 -2.02 5.46 -47.36
CA ASP A 74 -0.57 5.41 -47.54
C ASP A 74 0.16 6.53 -46.77
N SER A 75 -0.58 7.42 -46.10
CA SER A 75 -0.04 8.52 -45.32
C SER A 75 0.01 8.20 -43.83
N VAL A 76 0.98 8.81 -43.14
CA VAL A 76 1.00 8.89 -41.68
C VAL A 76 0.58 10.29 -41.27
N TYR A 77 -0.29 10.40 -40.28
CA TYR A 77 -0.79 11.66 -39.76
C TYR A 77 -0.10 11.98 -38.44
N TYR A 78 0.59 13.11 -38.34
CA TYR A 78 1.17 13.58 -37.09
C TYR A 78 0.25 14.63 -36.45
N VAL A 79 -0.43 14.26 -35.37
CA VAL A 79 -1.23 15.17 -34.56
C VAL A 79 -0.30 16.05 -33.73
N LYS A 80 -0.51 17.36 -33.77
CA LYS A 80 0.32 18.36 -33.05
C LYS A 80 -0.38 19.04 -31.87
N ASP A 81 -1.61 18.64 -31.54
CA ASP A 81 -2.36 19.19 -30.40
C ASP A 81 -1.57 19.02 -29.10
N PRO A 82 -1.33 20.08 -28.31
CA PRO A 82 -0.55 20.01 -27.08
C PRO A 82 -1.03 18.93 -26.10
N GLY A 83 -0.12 18.04 -25.71
CA GLY A 83 -0.38 16.88 -24.83
C GLY A 83 -1.08 15.70 -25.51
N GLN A 84 -1.47 15.84 -26.77
CA GLN A 84 -2.13 14.82 -27.58
C GLN A 84 -1.31 14.44 -28.82
N GLU A 85 -0.05 14.85 -28.86
CA GLU A 85 0.84 14.66 -30.01
C GLU A 85 1.05 13.17 -30.29
N GLY A 86 1.25 12.84 -31.56
CA GLY A 86 1.60 11.49 -31.96
C GLY A 86 1.19 11.12 -33.37
N PHE A 87 1.70 9.98 -33.81
CA PHE A 87 1.43 9.45 -35.14
C PHE A 87 0.14 8.63 -35.15
N PHE A 88 -0.65 8.83 -36.20
CA PHE A 88 -1.87 8.10 -36.53
C PHE A 88 -1.78 7.56 -37.95
N TYR A 89 -2.47 6.47 -38.22
CA TYR A 89 -2.68 5.96 -39.57
C TYR A 89 -4.17 5.74 -39.82
N TYR A 90 -4.60 5.93 -41.06
CA TYR A 90 -5.96 5.61 -41.47
C TYR A 90 -6.11 4.09 -41.61
N ASP A 91 -7.09 3.52 -40.93
CA ASP A 91 -7.49 2.13 -41.10
C ASP A 91 -8.80 2.05 -41.93
N PRO A 92 -8.72 1.74 -43.23
CA PRO A 92 -9.91 1.61 -44.06
C PRO A 92 -10.74 0.37 -43.75
N ALA A 93 -10.21 -0.63 -43.03
CA ALA A 93 -10.93 -1.86 -42.69
C ALA A 93 -11.82 -1.67 -41.45
N ASP A 94 -11.45 -0.77 -40.55
CA ASP A 94 -12.25 -0.48 -39.35
C ASP A 94 -13.46 0.41 -39.65
N LYS A 95 -14.65 -0.13 -39.36
CA LYS A 95 -15.96 0.53 -39.58
C LYS A 95 -16.76 0.76 -38.29
N SER A 96 -16.29 0.27 -37.15
CA SER A 96 -17.12 0.17 -35.94
C SER A 96 -16.49 0.82 -34.73
N SER A 97 -15.17 1.00 -34.68
CA SER A 97 -14.55 1.64 -33.52
C SER A 97 -15.08 3.05 -33.33
N VAL A 98 -15.37 3.36 -32.07
CA VAL A 98 -15.86 4.67 -31.61
C VAL A 98 -14.67 5.62 -31.44
N ASP A 99 -14.91 6.91 -31.60
CA ASP A 99 -13.93 7.96 -31.29
C ASP A 99 -13.74 8.03 -29.76
N ASP A 100 -12.53 7.73 -29.29
CA ASP A 100 -12.17 7.78 -27.87
C ASP A 100 -11.25 8.98 -27.57
N THR A 101 -11.01 9.87 -28.54
CA THR A 101 -10.07 11.00 -28.52
C THR A 101 -8.58 10.61 -28.40
N GLY A 102 -8.27 9.44 -27.82
CA GLY A 102 -6.92 8.98 -27.54
C GLY A 102 -6.37 8.05 -28.60
N THR A 103 -6.86 6.82 -28.66
CA THR A 103 -6.34 5.75 -29.54
C THR A 103 -7.04 5.69 -30.89
N VAL A 104 -8.27 6.18 -30.98
CA VAL A 104 -9.10 6.20 -32.18
C VAL A 104 -9.72 7.57 -32.35
N LEU A 105 -9.46 8.19 -33.51
CA LEU A 105 -10.17 9.40 -33.95
C LEU A 105 -11.07 9.04 -35.13
N VAL A 106 -12.31 9.54 -35.13
CA VAL A 106 -13.26 9.27 -36.21
C VAL A 106 -13.60 10.56 -36.93
N SER A 107 -13.42 10.58 -38.26
CA SER A 107 -13.94 11.68 -39.08
C SER A 107 -15.45 11.71 -38.99
N LYS A 108 -16.00 12.83 -38.53
CA LYS A 108 -17.44 13.07 -38.46
C LYS A 108 -18.06 13.26 -39.85
N ILE A 109 -17.22 13.54 -40.86
CA ILE A 109 -17.66 13.75 -42.24
C ILE A 109 -17.71 12.42 -43.00
N THR A 110 -16.65 11.61 -42.91
CA THR A 110 -16.49 10.41 -43.73
C THR A 110 -16.67 9.10 -42.96
N GLY A 111 -16.64 9.14 -41.64
CA GLY A 111 -16.51 7.95 -40.81
C GLY A 111 -15.13 7.28 -40.93
N ALA A 112 -14.09 7.95 -41.44
CA ALA A 112 -12.74 7.38 -41.45
C ALA A 112 -12.22 7.17 -40.02
N ARG A 113 -11.61 6.02 -39.72
CA ARG A 113 -11.03 5.69 -38.41
C ARG A 113 -9.51 5.83 -38.46
N PHE A 114 -8.97 6.70 -37.63
CA PHE A 114 -7.53 6.90 -37.49
C PHE A 114 -7.05 6.25 -36.20
N LYS A 115 -6.07 5.37 -36.31
CA LYS A 115 -5.51 4.61 -35.20
C LYS A 115 -4.20 5.22 -34.75
N ARG A 116 -4.09 5.53 -33.45
CA ARG A 116 -2.83 5.98 -32.86
C ARG A 116 -1.80 4.86 -32.95
N ASN A 117 -0.58 5.21 -33.31
CA ASN A 117 0.56 4.31 -33.16
C ASN A 117 0.97 4.25 -31.69
N ILE A 118 0.75 3.10 -31.04
CA ILE A 118 0.99 2.90 -29.60
C ILE A 118 2.15 1.91 -29.44
N PRO A 119 3.41 2.37 -29.50
CA PRO A 119 4.55 1.49 -29.28
C PRO A 119 4.50 0.96 -27.84
N ASN A 120 4.56 -0.36 -27.69
CA ASN A 120 4.60 -1.08 -26.40
C ASN A 120 3.33 -1.01 -25.55
N GLY A 121 2.19 -0.56 -26.09
CA GLY A 121 0.90 -0.62 -25.38
C GLY A 121 0.76 0.31 -24.16
N VAL A 122 1.63 1.33 -24.06
CA VAL A 122 1.57 2.34 -22.99
C VAL A 122 0.66 3.49 -23.42
N LEU A 123 -0.32 3.82 -22.59
CA LEU A 123 -1.28 4.89 -22.84
C LEU A 123 -0.99 6.09 -21.95
N ASN A 124 -1.26 7.30 -22.43
CA ASN A 124 -1.10 8.54 -21.68
C ASN A 124 -2.47 9.20 -21.52
N VAL A 125 -2.86 9.55 -20.29
CA VAL A 125 -4.16 10.20 -20.02
C VAL A 125 -4.36 11.52 -20.77
N LYS A 126 -3.27 12.23 -21.12
CA LYS A 126 -3.35 13.48 -21.90
C LYS A 126 -3.87 13.23 -23.32
N TRP A 127 -3.63 12.05 -23.90
CA TRP A 127 -4.17 11.67 -25.21
C TRP A 127 -5.70 11.67 -25.22
N PHE A 128 -6.33 11.37 -24.08
CA PHE A 128 -7.77 11.31 -23.91
C PHE A 128 -8.37 12.65 -23.44
N GLY A 129 -7.56 13.71 -23.44
CA GLY A 129 -8.00 15.07 -23.15
C GLY A 129 -7.72 15.58 -21.74
N ALA A 130 -7.08 14.78 -20.87
CA ALA A 130 -6.77 15.20 -19.51
C ALA A 130 -5.87 16.46 -19.53
N LYS A 131 -6.19 17.46 -18.72
CA LYS A 131 -5.51 18.75 -18.65
C LYS A 131 -4.50 18.78 -17.52
N GLY A 132 -4.78 18.19 -16.36
CA GLY A 132 -3.87 18.18 -15.21
C GLY A 132 -3.53 19.59 -14.70
N LYS A 133 -4.52 20.50 -14.72
CA LYS A 133 -4.39 21.91 -14.31
C LYS A 133 -5.07 22.23 -12.96
N GLY A 134 -5.75 21.26 -12.35
CA GLY A 134 -6.43 21.39 -11.06
C GLY A 134 -7.80 22.08 -11.11
N SER A 135 -8.14 22.77 -12.20
CA SER A 135 -9.42 23.50 -12.37
C SER A 135 -10.41 22.84 -13.33
N VAL A 136 -9.96 21.85 -14.12
CA VAL A 136 -10.78 21.13 -15.11
C VAL A 136 -10.98 19.71 -14.61
N ASP A 137 -12.21 19.20 -14.74
CA ASP A 137 -12.52 17.82 -14.39
C ASP A 137 -11.86 16.86 -15.39
N ASP A 138 -10.88 16.12 -14.91
CA ASP A 138 -10.09 15.15 -15.69
C ASP A 138 -10.65 13.72 -15.60
N THR A 139 -11.75 13.52 -14.86
CA THR A 139 -12.31 12.18 -14.56
C THR A 139 -12.55 11.36 -15.83
N ALA A 140 -13.28 11.91 -16.80
CA ALA A 140 -13.64 11.17 -18.01
C ALA A 140 -12.41 10.83 -18.86
N ALA A 141 -11.44 11.75 -18.95
CA ALA A 141 -10.23 11.51 -19.73
C ALA A 141 -9.34 10.43 -19.09
N ILE A 142 -9.19 10.44 -17.76
CA ILE A 142 -8.44 9.41 -17.04
C ILE A 142 -9.15 8.05 -17.18
N GLN A 143 -10.47 8.01 -16.99
CA GLN A 143 -11.23 6.77 -17.12
C GLN A 143 -11.15 6.20 -18.54
N ASN A 144 -11.32 7.03 -19.58
CA ASN A 144 -11.22 6.60 -20.98
C ASN A 144 -9.84 5.99 -21.29
N ALA A 145 -8.77 6.52 -20.70
CA ALA A 145 -7.43 5.95 -20.88
C ALA A 145 -7.30 4.55 -20.26
N ILE A 146 -7.91 4.34 -19.09
CA ILE A 146 -7.93 3.05 -18.40
C ILE A 146 -8.83 2.05 -19.13
N ASP A 147 -9.99 2.48 -19.61
CA ASP A 147 -10.91 1.67 -20.41
C ASP A 147 -10.26 1.24 -21.73
N ALA A 148 -9.53 2.15 -22.38
CA ALA A 148 -8.74 1.84 -23.56
C ALA A 148 -7.62 0.82 -23.28
N ALA A 149 -6.93 0.92 -22.14
CA ALA A 149 -5.95 -0.09 -21.73
C ALA A 149 -6.61 -1.45 -21.51
N ASN A 150 -7.78 -1.49 -20.88
CA ASN A 150 -8.51 -2.74 -20.67
C ASN A 150 -8.89 -3.44 -21.99
N ASN A 151 -9.17 -2.70 -23.06
CA ASN A 151 -9.40 -3.27 -24.40
C ASN A 151 -8.17 -4.02 -24.97
N TYR A 152 -6.97 -3.72 -24.47
CA TYR A 152 -5.73 -4.44 -24.78
C TYR A 152 -5.43 -5.57 -23.79
N ARG A 153 -6.44 -6.04 -23.03
CA ARG A 153 -6.34 -7.05 -21.95
C ARG A 153 -5.49 -6.59 -20.77
N GLY A 154 -5.54 -5.30 -20.48
CA GLY A 154 -4.68 -4.64 -19.50
C GLY A 154 -3.62 -3.77 -20.19
N GLY A 155 -2.79 -3.10 -19.39
CA GLY A 155 -1.77 -2.23 -19.91
C GLY A 155 -1.34 -1.14 -18.94
N VAL A 156 -0.35 -0.36 -19.36
CA VAL A 156 0.21 0.73 -18.56
C VAL A 156 -0.46 2.04 -18.96
N VAL A 157 -1.04 2.73 -17.99
CA VAL A 157 -1.61 4.07 -18.13
C VAL A 157 -0.73 5.04 -17.35
N ILE A 158 -0.08 5.95 -18.08
CA ILE A 158 0.76 7.00 -17.52
C ILE A 158 -0.08 8.22 -17.21
N ILE A 159 0.10 8.75 -16.00
CA ILE A 159 -0.39 10.05 -15.56
C ILE A 159 0.83 10.98 -15.48
N PRO A 160 1.03 11.88 -16.48
CA PRO A 160 2.12 12.85 -16.44
C PRO A 160 2.00 13.83 -15.26
N SER A 161 3.05 14.62 -15.03
CA SER A 161 2.99 15.66 -13.99
C SER A 161 1.81 16.61 -14.20
N GLY A 162 1.15 16.95 -13.10
CA GLY A 162 0.00 17.85 -13.07
C GLY A 162 -0.91 17.62 -11.87
N ASP A 163 -1.87 18.53 -11.75
CA ASP A 163 -2.95 18.48 -10.77
C ASP A 163 -4.23 18.01 -11.46
N TYR A 164 -4.69 16.80 -11.17
CA TYR A 164 -5.83 16.19 -11.82
C TYR A 164 -7.03 16.21 -10.87
N PHE A 165 -7.98 17.09 -11.16
CA PHE A 165 -9.25 17.09 -10.44
C PHE A 165 -10.09 15.91 -10.94
N ILE A 166 -10.58 15.08 -10.01
CA ILE A 166 -11.59 14.06 -10.28
C ILE A 166 -12.87 14.34 -9.46
N SER A 167 -14.03 14.25 -10.11
CA SER A 167 -15.35 14.42 -9.51
C SER A 167 -16.00 13.10 -9.11
N SER A 168 -15.47 11.98 -9.57
CA SER A 168 -15.90 10.64 -9.17
C SER A 168 -14.75 9.64 -9.17
N ALA A 169 -14.99 8.47 -8.57
CA ALA A 169 -13.99 7.43 -8.44
C ALA A 169 -13.49 6.92 -9.81
N ILE A 170 -12.16 6.84 -9.95
CA ILE A 170 -11.51 6.19 -11.08
C ILE A 170 -11.54 4.67 -10.88
N ARG A 171 -12.05 3.97 -11.88
CA ARG A 171 -12.23 2.52 -11.88
C ARG A 171 -11.04 1.83 -12.53
N TYR A 172 -10.35 0.97 -11.78
CA TYR A 172 -9.25 0.16 -12.29
C TYR A 172 -9.69 -1.29 -12.55
N TYR A 173 -9.06 -1.92 -13.53
CA TYR A 173 -9.34 -3.30 -13.97
C TYR A 173 -8.21 -4.25 -13.60
N SER A 174 -8.44 -5.55 -13.74
CA SER A 174 -7.36 -6.54 -13.70
C SER A 174 -6.29 -6.20 -14.75
N TYR A 175 -5.02 -6.39 -14.42
CA TYR A 175 -3.87 -6.10 -15.29
C TYR A 175 -3.76 -4.64 -15.76
N SER A 176 -4.43 -3.70 -15.08
CA SER A 176 -4.23 -2.26 -15.31
C SER A 176 -3.13 -1.75 -14.39
N HIS A 177 -2.13 -1.08 -14.97
CA HIS A 177 -0.98 -0.50 -14.27
C HIS A 177 -1.03 1.02 -14.41
N ILE A 178 -1.48 1.71 -13.38
CA ILE A 178 -1.64 3.16 -13.35
C ILE A 178 -0.41 3.77 -12.71
N VAL A 179 0.39 4.49 -13.49
CA VAL A 179 1.70 4.97 -13.05
C VAL A 179 1.80 6.49 -13.19
N GLY A 180 1.98 7.17 -12.05
CA GLY A 180 2.35 8.58 -12.01
C GLY A 180 3.85 8.80 -12.18
N MET A 181 4.26 10.06 -12.32
CA MET A 181 5.67 10.46 -12.46
C MET A 181 6.31 10.88 -11.13
N GLY A 182 5.75 10.42 -10.01
CA GLY A 182 6.21 10.70 -8.65
C GLY A 182 5.15 11.40 -7.80
N LYS A 183 5.12 11.09 -6.50
CA LYS A 183 4.15 11.63 -5.53
C LYS A 183 4.14 13.15 -5.38
N VAL A 184 5.24 13.84 -5.70
CA VAL A 184 5.27 15.32 -5.70
C VAL A 184 4.76 15.90 -7.03
N SER A 185 4.93 15.17 -8.13
CA SER A 185 4.67 15.65 -9.50
C SER A 185 3.25 15.40 -9.98
N VAL A 186 2.58 14.38 -9.45
CA VAL A 186 1.21 14.00 -9.82
C VAL A 186 0.31 14.09 -8.60
N LYS A 187 -0.68 14.97 -8.65
CA LYS A 187 -1.72 15.08 -7.61
C LYS A 187 -3.07 14.69 -8.19
N ILE A 188 -3.64 13.61 -7.71
CA ILE A 188 -5.05 13.25 -7.92
C ILE A 188 -5.87 13.94 -6.82
N TRP A 189 -6.60 14.98 -7.20
CA TRP A 189 -7.45 15.73 -6.30
C TRP A 189 -8.89 15.23 -6.38
N ASN A 190 -9.26 14.36 -5.44
CA ASN A 190 -10.59 13.82 -5.32
C ASN A 190 -11.55 14.84 -4.70
N ARG A 191 -12.47 15.35 -5.51
CA ARG A 191 -13.56 16.24 -5.09
C ARG A 191 -14.93 15.54 -5.11
N GLY A 192 -14.96 14.25 -5.45
CA GLY A 192 -16.16 13.43 -5.32
C GLY A 192 -16.50 13.15 -3.86
N SER A 193 -17.43 12.23 -3.62
CA SER A 193 -17.75 11.72 -2.27
C SER A 193 -17.20 10.32 -2.00
N ASP A 194 -16.80 9.59 -3.05
CA ASP A 194 -16.34 8.20 -2.94
C ASP A 194 -14.81 8.11 -2.81
N TYR A 195 -14.25 6.89 -2.88
CA TYR A 195 -12.81 6.67 -3.04
C TYR A 195 -12.25 7.33 -4.31
N ALA A 196 -10.99 7.75 -4.31
CA ALA A 196 -10.34 8.27 -5.51
C ALA A 196 -10.15 7.15 -6.55
N PHE A 197 -9.73 5.97 -6.11
CA PHE A 197 -9.64 4.77 -6.93
C PHE A 197 -10.41 3.61 -6.31
N LYS A 198 -11.08 2.83 -7.16
CA LYS A 198 -11.74 1.59 -6.76
C LYS A 198 -11.76 0.57 -7.90
N PRO A 199 -11.95 -0.73 -7.61
CA PRO A 199 -12.14 -1.73 -8.65
C PRO A 199 -13.34 -1.38 -9.53
N HIS A 200 -13.25 -1.71 -10.81
CA HIS A 200 -14.32 -1.42 -11.77
C HIS A 200 -15.67 -2.02 -11.38
N ASP A 201 -15.65 -3.23 -10.84
CA ASP A 201 -16.85 -3.99 -10.52
C ASP A 201 -16.63 -4.76 -9.22
N SER A 202 -17.50 -4.51 -8.24
CA SER A 202 -17.47 -5.15 -6.92
C SER A 202 -17.96 -6.60 -6.94
N SER A 203 -18.54 -7.07 -8.05
CA SER A 203 -19.03 -8.44 -8.22
C SER A 203 -17.98 -9.42 -8.73
N ILE A 204 -16.80 -8.93 -9.12
CA ILE A 204 -15.71 -9.74 -9.66
C ILE A 204 -14.43 -9.57 -8.84
N ILE A 205 -13.51 -10.53 -9.02
CA ILE A 205 -12.17 -10.45 -8.44
C ILE A 205 -11.25 -9.71 -9.41
N THR A 206 -10.67 -8.60 -8.95
CA THR A 206 -9.64 -7.84 -9.67
C THR A 206 -8.27 -8.42 -9.37
N ARG A 207 -7.44 -8.67 -10.39
CA ARG A 207 -6.11 -9.27 -10.21
C ARG A 207 -5.01 -8.49 -10.88
N HIS A 208 -3.81 -8.50 -10.28
CA HIS A 208 -2.60 -7.96 -10.88
C HIS A 208 -2.73 -6.50 -11.34
N ALA A 209 -3.55 -5.71 -10.66
CA ALA A 209 -3.61 -4.27 -10.89
C ALA A 209 -2.50 -3.58 -10.10
N SER A 210 -2.00 -2.45 -10.59
CA SER A 210 -1.14 -1.60 -9.78
C SER A 210 -1.48 -0.11 -9.90
N ILE A 211 -1.25 0.61 -8.81
CA ILE A 211 -1.31 2.07 -8.76
C ILE A 211 -0.03 2.55 -8.09
N GLU A 212 0.71 3.42 -8.79
CA GLU A 212 2.09 3.71 -8.41
C GLU A 212 2.46 5.18 -8.59
N SER A 213 3.35 5.67 -7.72
CA SER A 213 4.11 6.91 -7.92
C SER A 213 3.26 8.17 -8.13
N LEU A 214 2.25 8.38 -7.27
CA LEU A 214 1.37 9.56 -7.31
C LEU A 214 0.92 9.99 -5.91
N ARG A 215 0.43 11.22 -5.77
CA ARG A 215 -0.25 11.70 -4.55
C ARG A 215 -1.75 11.72 -4.77
N ILE A 216 -2.51 11.28 -3.77
CA ILE A 216 -3.96 11.36 -3.69
C ILE A 216 -4.30 12.33 -2.58
N THR A 217 -5.13 13.32 -2.89
CA THR A 217 -5.67 14.25 -1.90
C THR A 217 -7.18 14.27 -1.92
N GLY A 218 -7.78 14.36 -0.73
CA GLY A 218 -9.23 14.37 -0.59
C GLY A 218 -9.86 15.74 -0.34
N HIS A 219 -11.20 15.72 -0.31
CA HIS A 219 -12.09 16.77 0.16
C HIS A 219 -12.98 16.22 1.28
N SER A 220 -13.60 17.10 2.07
CA SER A 220 -14.29 16.79 3.34
C SER A 220 -15.39 15.72 3.29
N ALA A 221 -15.82 15.30 2.10
CA ALA A 221 -16.88 14.30 1.89
C ALA A 221 -16.36 12.94 1.38
N ASN A 222 -15.05 12.71 1.23
CA ASN A 222 -14.54 11.45 0.67
C ASN A 222 -14.63 10.26 1.61
N THR A 223 -15.15 9.13 1.10
CA THR A 223 -15.06 7.82 1.76
C THR A 223 -13.61 7.35 1.95
N GLY A 224 -12.70 7.68 1.02
CA GLY A 224 -11.30 7.31 1.16
C GLY A 224 -10.39 7.62 -0.02
N GLY A 225 -9.16 7.12 0.03
CA GLY A 225 -8.18 7.23 -1.05
C GLY A 225 -8.33 6.10 -2.06
N ILE A 226 -7.97 4.89 -1.68
CA ILE A 226 -8.07 3.70 -2.53
C ILE A 226 -8.91 2.63 -1.85
N LEU A 227 -9.93 2.14 -2.55
CA LEU A 227 -10.62 0.91 -2.19
C LEU A 227 -9.92 -0.26 -2.88
N VAL A 228 -9.62 -1.29 -2.09
CA VAL A 228 -9.00 -2.56 -2.49
C VAL A 228 -10.03 -3.65 -2.17
N GLN A 229 -11.10 -3.66 -2.96
CA GLN A 229 -12.22 -4.59 -2.80
C GLN A 229 -12.06 -5.79 -3.74
N ASN A 230 -12.15 -7.01 -3.22
CA ASN A 230 -12.03 -8.25 -4.01
C ASN A 230 -10.79 -8.25 -4.92
N CYS A 231 -9.66 -7.78 -4.38
CA CYS A 231 -8.42 -7.66 -5.14
C CYS A 231 -7.46 -8.75 -4.71
N ASN A 232 -6.84 -9.42 -5.69
CA ASN A 232 -5.79 -10.39 -5.44
C ASN A 232 -4.52 -10.03 -6.20
N GLU A 233 -3.37 -10.12 -5.52
CA GLU A 233 -2.06 -9.92 -6.14
C GLU A 233 -1.89 -8.52 -6.78
N CYS A 234 -2.54 -7.50 -6.20
CA CYS A 234 -2.41 -6.11 -6.62
C CYS A 234 -1.30 -5.37 -5.86
N ILE A 235 -0.74 -4.33 -6.46
CA ILE A 235 0.38 -3.56 -5.93
C ILE A 235 -0.01 -2.09 -5.78
N PHE A 236 0.23 -1.53 -4.60
CA PHE A 236 0.04 -0.11 -4.31
C PHE A 236 1.36 0.43 -3.77
N GLU A 237 2.09 1.17 -4.60
CA GLU A 237 3.49 1.50 -4.33
C GLU A 237 3.82 2.98 -4.51
N ASN A 238 4.63 3.53 -3.59
CA ASN A 238 5.11 4.91 -3.68
C ASN A 238 3.97 5.93 -3.84
N ILE A 239 2.87 5.73 -3.10
CA ILE A 239 1.70 6.60 -3.10
C ILE A 239 1.74 7.49 -1.86
N GLU A 240 1.45 8.77 -2.03
CA GLU A 240 1.16 9.64 -0.89
C GLU A 240 -0.34 9.91 -0.74
N PHE A 241 -0.88 9.65 0.44
CA PHE A 241 -2.25 9.95 0.82
C PHE A 241 -2.22 11.18 1.74
N GLY A 242 -2.76 12.32 1.30
CA GLY A 242 -2.80 13.54 2.11
C GLY A 242 -4.19 14.17 2.14
N GLN A 243 -4.63 14.70 3.29
CA GLN A 243 -5.93 15.38 3.41
C GLN A 243 -7.12 14.48 3.03
N ILE A 244 -7.10 13.21 3.44
CA ILE A 244 -8.19 12.26 3.19
C ILE A 244 -8.99 12.10 4.48
N PRO A 245 -10.23 12.64 4.57
CA PRO A 245 -11.05 12.49 5.79
C PRO A 245 -11.53 11.05 5.98
N GLY A 246 -11.65 10.26 4.91
CA GLY A 246 -12.04 8.86 4.98
C GLY A 246 -10.90 7.91 5.39
N ILE A 247 -10.93 6.71 4.81
CA ILE A 247 -9.85 5.71 4.94
C ILE A 247 -8.81 5.96 3.85
N GLY A 248 -7.53 6.04 4.18
CA GLY A 248 -6.46 6.18 3.19
C GLY A 248 -6.47 5.03 2.18
N LEU A 249 -6.22 3.81 2.65
CA LEU A 249 -6.31 2.58 1.87
C LEU A 249 -7.19 1.55 2.59
N HIS A 250 -8.26 1.11 1.91
CA HIS A 250 -9.27 0.23 2.49
C HIS A 250 -9.28 -1.13 1.80
N VAL A 251 -8.87 -2.17 2.51
CA VAL A 251 -8.84 -3.57 2.04
C VAL A 251 -10.06 -4.31 2.55
N ILE A 252 -10.89 -4.80 1.65
CA ILE A 252 -12.13 -5.51 1.99
C ILE A 252 -12.38 -6.65 1.01
N GLY A 253 -12.70 -7.84 1.52
CA GLY A 253 -13.22 -8.93 0.70
C GLY A 253 -14.72 -9.05 0.88
N THR A 254 -15.46 -9.17 -0.21
CA THR A 254 -16.89 -9.47 -0.23
C THR A 254 -17.20 -10.72 -1.05
N ILE A 255 -16.34 -11.05 -2.03
CA ILE A 255 -16.46 -12.25 -2.88
C ILE A 255 -15.06 -12.79 -3.19
N GLY A 256 -14.80 -14.04 -2.82
CA GLY A 256 -13.51 -14.70 -3.08
C GLY A 256 -12.34 -14.06 -2.31
N GLY A 257 -12.65 -13.30 -1.26
CA GLY A 257 -11.73 -12.56 -0.39
C GLY A 257 -10.90 -11.47 -1.08
N CYS A 258 -9.85 -11.03 -0.39
CA CYS A 258 -8.94 -9.98 -0.85
C CYS A 258 -7.52 -10.33 -0.38
N TYR A 259 -6.71 -10.88 -1.29
CA TYR A 259 -5.54 -11.68 -0.92
C TYR A 259 -4.23 -11.25 -1.58
N TRP A 260 -3.11 -11.46 -0.89
CA TRP A 260 -1.76 -11.29 -1.46
C TRP A 260 -1.50 -9.92 -2.09
N ASN A 261 -2.21 -8.88 -1.66
CA ASN A 261 -1.93 -7.52 -2.12
C ASN A 261 -0.71 -6.97 -1.37
N ASN A 262 0.06 -6.14 -2.07
CA ASN A 262 1.25 -5.51 -1.53
C ASN A 262 1.08 -3.99 -1.48
N VAL A 263 1.20 -3.42 -0.29
CA VAL A 263 1.26 -1.97 -0.07
C VAL A 263 2.66 -1.62 0.38
N SER A 264 3.37 -0.81 -0.39
CA SER A 264 4.78 -0.53 -0.09
C SER A 264 5.23 0.89 -0.40
N GLN A 265 6.17 1.41 0.38
CA GLN A 265 6.74 2.76 0.17
C GLN A 265 5.70 3.89 0.16
N CYS A 266 4.52 3.65 0.75
CA CYS A 266 3.43 4.61 0.80
C CYS A 266 3.59 5.55 2.00
N THR A 267 3.14 6.78 1.84
CA THR A 267 3.12 7.80 2.89
C THR A 267 1.67 8.20 3.17
N PHE A 268 1.21 8.08 4.40
CA PHE A 268 -0.12 8.46 4.85
C PHE A 268 0.02 9.67 5.79
N LEU A 269 -0.49 10.81 5.34
CA LEU A 269 -0.52 12.07 6.08
C LEU A 269 -1.96 12.33 6.52
N GLY A 270 -2.28 11.83 7.71
CA GLY A 270 -3.58 12.00 8.32
C GLY A 270 -3.86 13.45 8.70
N THR A 271 -5.12 13.82 8.57
CA THR A 271 -5.65 15.17 8.87
C THR A 271 -6.83 15.06 9.82
N ALA A 272 -7.33 16.20 10.31
CA ALA A 272 -8.57 16.22 11.08
C ALA A 272 -9.70 15.57 10.26
N GLY A 273 -10.32 14.54 10.82
CA GLY A 273 -11.36 13.75 10.17
C GLY A 273 -10.88 12.41 9.62
N THR A 274 -9.59 12.25 9.24
CA THR A 274 -9.03 10.99 8.75
C THR A 274 -9.30 9.86 9.73
N THR A 275 -10.11 8.89 9.34
CA THR A 275 -10.51 7.80 10.25
C THR A 275 -9.43 6.72 10.36
N HIS A 276 -8.85 6.29 9.25
CA HIS A 276 -7.84 5.22 9.21
C HIS A 276 -6.83 5.52 8.12
N SER A 277 -5.54 5.30 8.38
CA SER A 277 -4.56 5.31 7.28
C SER A 277 -4.69 4.04 6.43
N ILE A 278 -4.73 2.87 7.08
CA ILE A 278 -5.00 1.58 6.44
C ILE A 278 -6.04 0.80 7.24
N LYS A 279 -7.03 0.23 6.56
CA LYS A 279 -8.04 -0.63 7.18
C LYS A 279 -8.18 -1.95 6.44
N PHE A 280 -8.10 -3.06 7.16
CA PHE A 280 -8.49 -4.39 6.69
C PHE A 280 -9.85 -4.74 7.31
N ASP A 281 -10.90 -4.73 6.50
CA ASP A 281 -12.29 -4.74 6.94
C ASP A 281 -13.05 -5.90 6.29
N GLN A 282 -13.24 -7.02 7.00
CA GLN A 282 -14.28 -8.03 6.70
C GLN A 282 -14.22 -9.18 7.72
N ASN A 283 -15.28 -9.36 8.51
CA ASN A 283 -15.40 -10.40 9.55
C ASN A 283 -15.81 -11.80 9.05
N SER A 284 -16.19 -11.94 7.78
CA SER A 284 -16.46 -13.25 7.17
C SER A 284 -15.22 -14.14 7.16
N LEU A 285 -15.33 -15.38 7.66
CA LEU A 285 -14.23 -16.36 7.61
C LEU A 285 -13.77 -16.69 6.19
N GLU A 286 -14.69 -16.64 5.22
CA GLU A 286 -14.40 -16.96 3.82
C GLU A 286 -13.78 -15.78 3.07
N ASN A 287 -14.23 -14.55 3.37
CA ASN A 287 -13.87 -13.37 2.61
C ASN A 287 -12.94 -12.39 3.34
N ARG A 288 -12.50 -12.71 4.57
CA ARG A 288 -11.56 -11.85 5.31
C ARG A 288 -10.28 -11.60 4.53
N PRO A 289 -9.67 -10.41 4.63
CA PRO A 289 -8.38 -10.14 3.99
C PRO A 289 -7.33 -11.13 4.49
N ASN A 290 -6.55 -11.70 3.58
CA ASN A 290 -5.59 -12.75 3.90
C ASN A 290 -4.27 -12.54 3.15
N ALA A 291 -3.14 -12.81 3.82
CA ALA A 291 -1.81 -12.80 3.24
C ALA A 291 -1.42 -11.48 2.55
N ASN A 292 -2.04 -10.38 2.95
CA ASN A 292 -1.70 -9.04 2.48
C ASN A 292 -0.47 -8.51 3.23
N LYS A 293 0.34 -7.71 2.54
CA LYS A 293 1.55 -7.13 3.10
C LYS A 293 1.50 -5.61 3.04
N VAL A 294 1.89 -4.97 4.15
CA VAL A 294 2.19 -3.55 4.25
C VAL A 294 3.65 -3.43 4.65
N HIS A 295 4.48 -2.76 3.87
CA HIS A 295 5.87 -2.57 4.27
C HIS A 295 6.53 -1.29 3.80
N GLN A 296 7.54 -0.81 4.55
CA GLN A 296 8.29 0.40 4.21
C GLN A 296 7.38 1.62 4.06
N CYS A 297 6.28 1.65 4.82
CA CYS A 297 5.33 2.74 4.80
C CYS A 297 5.62 3.75 5.92
N VAL A 298 5.14 4.97 5.74
CA VAL A 298 5.15 6.01 6.77
C VAL A 298 3.73 6.46 7.02
N ILE A 299 3.28 6.43 8.27
CA ILE A 299 1.97 6.89 8.70
C ILE A 299 2.20 7.98 9.75
N SER A 300 1.63 9.16 9.53
CA SER A 300 1.68 10.27 10.47
C SER A 300 0.33 10.97 10.53
N GLY A 301 -0.20 11.18 11.72
CA GLY A 301 -1.49 11.87 11.92
C GLY A 301 -2.72 11.00 11.65
N GLY A 302 -3.90 11.62 11.77
CA GLY A 302 -5.20 10.94 11.63
C GLY A 302 -5.63 10.21 12.91
N ASP A 303 -6.77 9.53 12.87
CA ASP A 303 -7.31 8.83 14.03
C ASP A 303 -6.61 7.49 14.26
N ILE A 304 -6.87 6.49 13.41
CA ILE A 304 -6.23 5.17 13.53
C ILE A 304 -5.13 5.02 12.49
N GLY A 305 -3.96 4.54 12.91
CA GLY A 305 -2.87 4.20 12.00
C GLY A 305 -3.27 3.02 11.10
N ILE A 306 -3.23 1.81 11.67
CA ILE A 306 -3.67 0.60 10.98
C ILE A 306 -4.70 -0.15 11.81
N GLU A 307 -5.85 -0.45 11.23
CA GLU A 307 -6.81 -1.39 11.81
C GLU A 307 -6.88 -2.66 10.96
N ILE A 308 -6.74 -3.80 11.63
CA ILE A 308 -7.19 -5.09 11.12
C ILE A 308 -8.41 -5.44 11.94
N VAL A 309 -9.60 -5.39 11.34
CA VAL A 309 -10.83 -5.80 12.02
C VAL A 309 -10.82 -7.31 12.21
N SER A 310 -10.42 -8.00 11.15
CA SER A 310 -10.26 -9.44 11.02
C SER A 310 -9.46 -9.73 9.76
N GLY A 311 -8.64 -10.78 9.80
CA GLY A 311 -7.80 -11.15 8.67
C GLY A 311 -6.80 -12.21 9.07
N ASP A 312 -6.27 -12.92 8.08
CA ASP A 312 -5.31 -14.00 8.31
C ASP A 312 -3.95 -13.62 7.73
N THR A 313 -2.88 -13.95 8.44
CA THR A 313 -1.50 -13.87 7.92
C THR A 313 -1.11 -12.51 7.32
N ILE A 314 -1.73 -11.43 7.80
CA ILE A 314 -1.38 -10.08 7.38
C ILE A 314 0.00 -9.73 7.95
N ILE A 315 0.88 -9.20 7.11
CA ILE A 315 2.24 -8.82 7.50
C ILE A 315 2.38 -7.31 7.41
N ILE A 316 2.79 -6.68 8.50
CA ILE A 316 3.15 -5.26 8.54
C ILE A 316 4.62 -5.18 8.96
N SER A 317 5.47 -4.64 8.09
CA SER A 317 6.89 -4.54 8.41
C SER A 317 7.57 -3.23 8.03
N GLU A 318 8.66 -2.88 8.69
CA GLU A 318 9.48 -1.70 8.34
C GLU A 318 8.64 -0.41 8.22
N THR A 319 7.56 -0.31 8.99
CA THR A 319 6.58 0.77 8.88
C THR A 319 6.68 1.69 10.10
N GLY A 320 6.82 2.99 9.83
CA GLY A 320 6.78 4.02 10.86
C GLY A 320 5.35 4.52 11.06
N ILE A 321 4.87 4.56 12.30
CA ILE A 321 3.55 5.12 12.66
C ILE A 321 3.73 6.15 13.76
N SER A 322 3.30 7.39 13.52
CA SER A 322 3.42 8.47 14.48
C SER A 322 2.22 9.40 14.53
N ASP A 323 2.11 10.18 15.61
CA ASP A 323 1.22 11.36 15.72
C ASP A 323 -0.28 11.08 15.48
N THR A 324 -0.72 9.83 15.60
CA THR A 324 -2.14 9.46 15.50
C THR A 324 -2.89 9.87 16.76
N THR A 325 -4.16 10.29 16.62
CA THR A 325 -5.01 10.64 17.79
C THR A 325 -5.60 9.41 18.48
N GLY A 326 -5.83 8.34 17.72
CA GLY A 326 -6.26 7.02 18.17
C GLY A 326 -5.15 5.97 17.99
N PRO A 327 -5.49 4.67 18.09
CA PRO A 327 -4.53 3.56 17.99
C PRO A 327 -3.55 3.64 16.82
N TRP A 328 -2.25 3.47 17.10
CA TRP A 328 -1.30 3.20 16.03
C TRP A 328 -1.64 1.91 15.31
N LEU A 329 -2.01 0.88 16.08
CA LEU A 329 -2.36 -0.43 15.57
C LEU A 329 -3.51 -1.01 16.39
N LYS A 330 -4.55 -1.47 15.70
CA LYS A 330 -5.67 -2.20 16.27
C LYS A 330 -5.85 -3.51 15.50
N VAL A 331 -5.78 -4.65 16.17
CA VAL A 331 -5.68 -5.96 15.52
C VAL A 331 -6.71 -6.94 16.06
N GLY A 332 -7.64 -7.34 15.22
CA GLY A 332 -8.36 -8.60 15.27
C GLY A 332 -7.95 -9.44 14.06
N GLY A 333 -7.74 -10.74 14.21
CA GLY A 333 -7.24 -11.60 13.14
C GLY A 333 -6.23 -12.66 13.59
N ASN A 334 -5.96 -13.62 12.71
CA ASN A 334 -5.15 -14.78 13.05
C ASN A 334 -3.78 -14.72 12.37
N SER A 335 -2.74 -15.16 13.07
CA SER A 335 -1.39 -15.38 12.51
C SER A 335 -0.78 -14.13 11.85
N CYS A 336 -1.21 -12.93 12.25
CA CYS A 336 -0.71 -11.67 11.71
C CYS A 336 0.68 -11.36 12.31
N LYS A 337 1.56 -10.73 11.53
CA LYS A 337 2.94 -10.45 11.92
C LYS A 337 3.25 -8.98 11.77
N PHE A 338 3.75 -8.37 12.83
CA PHE A 338 4.16 -6.97 12.88
C PHE A 338 5.66 -6.97 13.18
N ILE A 339 6.50 -6.67 12.19
CA ILE A 339 7.94 -6.90 12.25
C ILE A 339 8.72 -5.65 11.92
N ALA A 340 9.70 -5.28 12.74
CA ALA A 340 10.59 -4.17 12.46
C ALA A 340 9.85 -2.82 12.27
N ASN A 341 8.76 -2.60 13.01
CA ASN A 341 8.00 -1.35 12.94
C ASN A 341 8.48 -0.33 13.99
N ARG A 342 8.27 0.95 13.70
CA ARG A 342 8.61 2.08 14.57
C ARG A 342 7.34 2.85 14.98
N TYR A 343 7.17 3.11 16.27
CA TYR A 343 5.96 3.77 16.82
C TYR A 343 6.33 4.98 17.68
N GLU A 344 5.83 6.17 17.33
CA GLU A 344 6.29 7.43 17.95
C GLU A 344 5.19 8.46 18.21
N ASN A 345 5.37 9.28 19.26
CA ASN A 345 4.58 10.50 19.52
C ASN A 345 3.05 10.28 19.53
N HIS A 346 2.54 9.43 20.44
CA HIS A 346 1.10 9.27 20.62
C HIS A 346 0.50 10.37 21.51
N SER A 347 -0.68 10.90 21.15
CA SER A 347 -1.48 11.74 22.06
C SER A 347 -2.41 10.86 22.91
N ASP A 348 -2.33 10.95 24.24
CA ASP A 348 -3.10 10.17 25.23
C ASP A 348 -4.29 9.32 24.71
N GLY A 349 -4.14 7.99 24.63
CA GLY A 349 -5.33 7.11 24.61
C GLY A 349 -5.26 5.73 23.97
N GLY A 350 -4.33 5.43 23.06
CA GLY A 350 -4.38 4.15 22.34
C GLY A 350 -3.07 3.84 21.62
N GLY A 351 -2.23 2.99 22.21
CA GLY A 351 -1.03 2.49 21.55
C GLY A 351 -1.36 1.34 20.59
N ILE A 352 -0.82 0.16 20.90
CA ILE A 352 -1.11 -1.07 20.16
C ILE A 352 -2.20 -1.84 20.90
N ILE A 353 -3.27 -2.18 20.19
CA ILE A 353 -4.44 -2.89 20.72
C ILE A 353 -4.58 -4.23 19.98
N LEU A 354 -4.45 -5.33 20.70
CA LEU A 354 -4.83 -6.67 20.24
C LEU A 354 -6.20 -7.02 20.83
N THR A 355 -7.18 -7.25 19.97
CA THR A 355 -8.58 -7.50 20.35
C THR A 355 -8.80 -8.97 20.71
N PRO A 356 -9.94 -9.36 21.33
CA PRO A 356 -10.19 -10.76 21.67
C PRO A 356 -10.29 -11.71 20.47
N THR A 357 -10.41 -11.17 19.26
CA THR A 357 -10.43 -11.94 18.01
C THR A 357 -9.04 -12.09 17.40
N SER A 358 -7.99 -11.68 18.11
CA SER A 358 -6.61 -11.89 17.70
C SER A 358 -6.03 -13.18 18.28
N TYR A 359 -5.50 -14.02 17.38
CA TYR A 359 -4.92 -15.33 17.71
C TYR A 359 -3.59 -15.51 16.98
N ASP A 360 -2.59 -16.07 17.64
CA ASP A 360 -1.28 -16.39 17.06
C ASP A 360 -0.57 -15.20 16.38
N CYS A 361 -0.91 -13.97 16.76
CA CYS A 361 -0.23 -12.79 16.23
C CYS A 361 1.15 -12.63 16.86
N ILE A 362 2.11 -12.13 16.07
CA ILE A 362 3.49 -11.87 16.48
C ILE A 362 3.77 -10.38 16.33
N LEU A 363 4.21 -9.72 17.40
CA LEU A 363 4.67 -8.34 17.38
C LEU A 363 6.16 -8.27 17.75
N LEU A 364 6.99 -7.81 16.80
CA LEU A 364 8.42 -7.49 16.90
C LEU A 364 8.61 -6.01 16.48
N ALA A 365 8.74 -5.09 17.43
CA ALA A 365 8.98 -3.67 17.14
C ALA A 365 10.48 -3.30 17.29
N GLU A 366 10.98 -2.35 16.48
CA GLU A 366 12.36 -1.83 16.59
C GLU A 366 12.47 -0.69 17.60
N SER A 367 11.43 0.16 17.69
CA SER A 367 11.42 1.33 18.57
C SER A 367 9.98 1.72 18.95
N TYR A 368 9.79 2.07 20.22
CA TYR A 368 8.52 2.48 20.82
C TYR A 368 8.78 3.62 21.82
N THR A 369 8.21 4.81 21.59
CA THR A 369 8.41 5.99 22.46
C THR A 369 7.12 6.50 23.14
N GLY A 370 6.03 5.72 23.06
CA GLY A 370 4.73 6.09 23.64
C GLY A 370 4.68 5.95 25.17
N LYS A 371 3.96 6.87 25.83
CA LYS A 371 3.54 6.68 27.22
C LYS A 371 2.47 5.58 27.26
N ASP A 372 2.89 4.39 27.70
CA ASP A 372 2.07 3.36 28.34
C ASP A 372 0.69 3.09 27.71
N LYS A 373 0.59 2.19 26.72
CA LYS A 373 -0.60 1.33 26.50
C LYS A 373 -0.34 0.30 25.38
N TYR A 374 0.13 -0.88 25.78
CA TYR A 374 -0.10 -2.12 25.04
C TYR A 374 -1.26 -2.85 25.73
N THR A 375 -2.33 -3.12 25.00
CA THR A 375 -3.49 -3.87 25.50
C THR A 375 -3.63 -5.14 24.67
N ASP A 376 -3.57 -6.30 25.33
CA ASP A 376 -3.80 -7.60 24.71
C ASP A 376 -4.93 -8.32 25.44
N SER A 377 -5.97 -8.63 24.67
CA SER A 377 -7.16 -9.34 25.13
C SER A 377 -7.38 -10.64 24.36
N GLY A 378 -6.45 -11.00 23.46
CA GLY A 378 -6.46 -12.22 22.65
C GLY A 378 -5.42 -13.25 23.12
N ARG A 379 -5.29 -14.37 22.39
CA ARG A 379 -4.26 -15.40 22.66
C ARG A 379 -3.04 -15.17 21.77
N ASN A 380 -2.23 -14.16 22.09
CA ASN A 380 -1.13 -13.72 21.24
C ASN A 380 0.25 -13.90 21.87
N ASN A 381 1.27 -14.06 21.03
CA ASN A 381 2.66 -14.14 21.44
C ASN A 381 3.32 -12.76 21.28
N LEU A 382 3.50 -12.04 22.38
CA LEU A 382 4.26 -10.79 22.39
C LEU A 382 5.76 -11.07 22.46
N ARG A 383 6.53 -10.59 21.47
CA ARG A 383 8.00 -10.69 21.44
C ARG A 383 8.62 -9.30 21.23
N LEU A 384 8.81 -8.53 22.30
CA LEU A 384 9.45 -7.22 22.19
C LEU A 384 10.96 -7.38 21.93
N SER A 385 11.47 -6.83 20.82
CA SER A 385 12.91 -6.80 20.56
C SER A 385 13.53 -5.61 21.30
N THR A 386 14.51 -5.87 22.14
CA THR A 386 15.15 -4.90 23.04
C THR A 386 16.29 -4.19 22.34
N SER A 387 15.99 -3.04 21.74
CA SER A 387 17.02 -2.03 21.48
C SER A 387 16.43 -0.66 21.81
N LEU A 388 17.14 0.09 22.64
CA LEU A 388 16.81 1.41 23.21
C LEU A 388 16.21 1.34 24.63
N ALA A 389 16.91 2.03 25.54
CA ALA A 389 16.71 2.13 26.97
C ALA A 389 15.23 2.00 27.41
N LEU A 390 14.91 0.89 28.08
CA LEU A 390 13.66 0.62 28.79
C LEU A 390 13.54 1.53 30.03
N GLN A 391 13.47 2.85 29.84
CA GLN A 391 12.92 3.73 30.86
C GLN A 391 11.43 3.95 30.56
N GLY A 392 10.59 3.13 31.18
CA GLY A 392 9.16 3.46 31.33
C GLY A 392 8.17 2.67 30.48
N LEU A 393 8.45 1.41 30.11
CA LEU A 393 7.36 0.53 29.64
C LEU A 393 6.54 0.04 30.84
N SER A 394 5.43 0.73 31.14
CA SER A 394 4.43 0.23 32.09
C SER A 394 3.48 -0.71 31.35
N VAL A 395 3.67 -2.03 31.51
CA VAL A 395 2.64 -3.01 31.14
C VAL A 395 1.50 -2.89 32.15
N TYR A 396 0.58 -1.96 31.90
CA TYR A 396 -0.61 -1.76 32.73
C TYR A 396 -1.67 -2.81 32.33
N ARG A 397 -1.63 -3.99 32.96
CA ARG A 397 -2.62 -5.05 32.75
C ARG A 397 -3.91 -4.68 33.49
N GLN A 398 -4.89 -4.08 32.80
CA GLN A 398 -6.26 -4.06 33.30
C GLN A 398 -7.01 -5.27 32.72
N SER A 399 -7.28 -6.25 33.59
CA SER A 399 -8.24 -7.35 33.39
C SER A 399 -7.95 -8.33 32.24
N ILE A 400 -6.92 -9.16 32.39
CA ILE A 400 -6.99 -10.51 31.83
C ILE A 400 -7.80 -11.33 32.82
N THR A 401 -9.09 -11.50 32.57
CA THR A 401 -9.84 -12.61 33.17
C THR A 401 -9.31 -13.86 32.46
N PRO A 402 -8.66 -14.81 33.15
CA PRO A 402 -8.29 -16.08 32.52
C PRO A 402 -9.57 -16.66 31.91
N SER A 403 -9.58 -16.91 30.61
CA SER A 403 -10.54 -17.89 30.11
C SER A 403 -10.21 -19.18 30.83
N ASN A 404 -11.21 -19.88 31.38
CA ASN A 404 -11.06 -21.05 32.26
C ASN A 404 -10.32 -22.28 31.66
N ASN A 405 -9.52 -22.11 30.61
CA ASN A 405 -8.78 -23.15 29.92
C ASN A 405 -7.30 -22.77 29.84
N ALA A 406 -6.47 -23.58 30.50
CA ALA A 406 -5.02 -23.57 30.47
C ALA A 406 -4.48 -23.53 29.03
N ASN A 407 -3.55 -22.60 28.71
CA ASN A 407 -2.48 -22.72 27.69
C ASN A 407 -1.81 -21.38 27.26
N ASP A 408 -1.88 -20.28 28.01
CA ASP A 408 -1.12 -19.07 27.64
C ASP A 408 0.38 -19.23 27.96
N SER A 409 1.25 -19.12 26.94
CA SER A 409 2.72 -19.23 27.09
C SER A 409 3.43 -17.92 26.74
N PHE A 410 4.26 -17.40 27.65
CA PHE A 410 5.18 -16.29 27.39
C PHE A 410 6.57 -16.86 27.10
N GLU A 411 7.15 -16.55 25.93
CA GLU A 411 8.51 -16.97 25.57
C GLU A 411 9.43 -15.75 25.44
N PHE A 412 10.37 -15.64 26.39
CA PHE A 412 11.45 -14.67 26.32
C PHE A 412 12.66 -15.32 25.64
N VAL A 413 13.13 -14.72 24.54
CA VAL A 413 14.39 -15.10 23.90
C VAL A 413 15.42 -14.02 24.25
N PRO A 414 16.33 -14.24 25.21
CA PRO A 414 17.32 -13.24 25.56
C PRO A 414 18.35 -13.09 24.44
N HIS A 415 18.62 -11.85 24.03
CA HIS A 415 19.88 -11.49 23.39
C HIS A 415 20.99 -11.41 24.47
N GLN A 416 22.22 -11.78 24.14
CA GLN A 416 23.29 -12.25 25.05
C GLN A 416 23.87 -11.26 26.09
N SER A 417 23.18 -10.22 26.52
CA SER A 417 23.75 -9.25 27.47
C SER A 417 22.68 -8.52 28.31
N PHE A 418 22.28 -9.09 29.44
CA PHE A 418 21.34 -8.48 30.40
C PHE A 418 21.97 -8.27 31.78
N ALA A 419 23.01 -7.43 31.85
CA ALA A 419 23.51 -6.97 33.14
C ALA A 419 22.67 -5.76 33.63
N GLY A 420 21.68 -5.99 34.50
CA GLY A 420 21.12 -4.93 35.37
C GLY A 420 19.66 -4.50 35.16
N ASP A 421 18.86 -5.18 34.35
CA ASP A 421 17.46 -4.78 34.13
C ASP A 421 16.50 -5.27 35.23
N VAL A 422 15.60 -4.39 35.67
CA VAL A 422 14.58 -4.65 36.70
C VAL A 422 13.21 -4.81 36.04
N MET A 423 12.58 -5.98 36.19
CA MET A 423 11.20 -6.20 35.76
C MET A 423 10.23 -5.73 36.85
N ARG A 424 9.35 -4.77 36.55
CA ARG A 424 8.28 -4.34 37.48
C ARG A 424 6.96 -4.98 37.07
N VAL A 425 6.41 -5.83 37.93
CA VAL A 425 5.14 -6.53 37.71
C VAL A 425 4.09 -5.92 38.63
N TYR A 426 3.10 -5.23 38.06
CA TYR A 426 2.01 -4.63 38.82
C TYR A 426 0.81 -5.58 38.89
N THR A 427 0.36 -5.91 40.10
CA THR A 427 -0.84 -6.73 40.35
C THR A 427 -1.97 -5.87 40.88
N ASN A 428 -3.21 -6.13 40.46
CA ASN A 428 -4.36 -5.24 40.67
C ASN A 428 -4.94 -5.24 42.10
N GLU A 429 -4.30 -5.91 43.06
CA GLU A 429 -4.76 -5.97 44.45
C GLU A 429 -3.86 -5.11 45.34
N THR A 430 -4.38 -3.91 45.65
CA THR A 430 -3.80 -2.86 46.51
C THR A 430 -2.58 -2.15 45.93
N LYS A 431 -2.56 -0.82 46.08
CA LYS A 431 -1.47 0.09 45.69
C LYS A 431 -0.18 -0.15 46.51
N THR A 432 0.39 -1.34 46.43
CA THR A 432 1.72 -1.65 46.98
C THR A 432 2.61 -2.13 45.84
N ASN A 433 3.70 -1.40 45.61
CA ASN A 433 4.68 -1.72 44.59
C ASN A 433 5.28 -3.11 44.88
N LYS A 434 5.00 -4.10 44.02
CA LYS A 434 5.65 -5.41 44.06
C LYS A 434 6.65 -5.47 42.91
N THR A 435 7.88 -5.90 43.20
CA THR A 435 8.99 -5.92 42.23
C THR A 435 9.50 -7.35 42.08
N LEU A 436 9.71 -7.79 40.84
CA LEU A 436 10.28 -9.10 40.51
C LEU A 436 11.67 -8.86 39.92
N THR A 437 12.71 -9.14 40.70
CA THR A 437 14.10 -8.89 40.27
C THR A 437 14.72 -10.22 39.86
N ILE A 438 15.31 -10.28 38.67
CA ILE A 438 16.06 -11.44 38.20
C ILE A 438 17.54 -11.06 38.29
N ASP A 439 18.28 -11.75 39.15
CA ASP A 439 19.70 -11.46 39.35
C ASP A 439 20.59 -12.08 38.25
N LYS A 440 21.90 -11.77 38.31
CA LYS A 440 22.93 -12.22 37.35
C LYS A 440 23.09 -13.74 37.28
N MET A 441 22.47 -14.50 38.18
CA MET A 441 22.51 -15.96 38.23
C MET A 441 21.15 -16.59 37.87
N GLY A 442 20.17 -15.78 37.45
CA GLY A 442 18.82 -16.24 37.11
C GLY A 442 17.93 -16.45 38.33
N ASN A 443 18.32 -15.98 39.52
CA ASN A 443 17.48 -16.09 40.70
C ASN A 443 16.39 -15.03 40.65
N ILE A 444 15.16 -15.48 40.89
CA ILE A 444 13.99 -14.61 40.97
C ILE A 444 13.81 -14.21 42.43
N THR A 445 13.92 -12.91 42.72
CA THR A 445 13.59 -12.33 44.02
C THR A 445 12.31 -11.51 43.90
N THR A 446 11.32 -11.81 44.74
CA THR A 446 10.07 -11.06 44.81
C THR A 446 10.05 -10.21 46.08
N LYS A 447 9.57 -8.97 45.97
CA LYS A 447 9.17 -8.19 47.14
C LYS A 447 7.66 -8.37 47.34
N GLY A 448 7.29 -9.31 48.21
CA GLY A 448 5.90 -9.71 48.47
C GLY A 448 5.45 -10.98 47.75
N SER A 449 4.28 -11.52 48.13
CA SER A 449 3.64 -12.67 47.49
C SER A 449 3.08 -12.29 46.12
N VAL A 450 3.46 -13.07 45.09
CA VAL A 450 2.97 -12.96 43.71
C VAL A 450 2.04 -14.15 43.46
N ASN A 451 0.74 -13.88 43.27
CA ASN A 451 -0.23 -14.90 42.96
C ASN A 451 -0.32 -15.05 41.44
N LEU A 452 0.32 -16.08 40.90
CA LEU A 452 0.22 -16.45 39.49
C LEU A 452 -1.01 -17.35 39.38
N GLY A 453 -2.06 -16.89 38.71
CA GLY A 453 -3.29 -17.68 38.55
C GLY A 453 -3.01 -19.07 37.98
N GLU A 454 -3.91 -20.03 38.28
CA GLU A 454 -3.83 -21.40 37.78
C GLU A 454 -3.57 -21.40 36.26
N GLY A 455 -2.56 -22.14 35.83
CA GLY A 455 -2.20 -22.29 34.40
C GLY A 455 -1.10 -21.34 33.89
N THR A 456 -0.56 -20.44 34.72
CA THR A 456 0.60 -19.61 34.31
C THR A 456 1.88 -20.44 34.33
N SER A 457 2.56 -20.59 33.19
CA SER A 457 3.86 -21.25 33.11
C SER A 457 4.97 -20.26 32.70
N PHE A 458 6.10 -20.30 33.41
CA PHE A 458 7.32 -19.58 33.04
C PHE A 458 8.31 -20.57 32.42
N ARG A 459 8.84 -20.25 31.25
CA ARG A 459 9.89 -21.06 30.59
C ARG A 459 11.19 -20.26 30.56
N LEU A 460 12.23 -20.80 31.19
CA LEU A 460 13.58 -20.24 31.10
C LEU A 460 14.26 -20.77 29.82
N PRO A 461 15.01 -19.92 29.08
CA PRO A 461 15.33 -20.10 27.66
C PRO A 461 16.38 -21.17 27.31
N ASN A 462 16.83 -21.99 28.26
CA ASN A 462 17.91 -22.98 28.03
C ASN A 462 17.54 -24.39 28.50
N LEU A 463 16.51 -25.02 27.93
CA LEU A 463 16.26 -26.45 28.19
C LEU A 463 15.94 -27.22 26.88
N PRO A 464 16.55 -28.41 26.67
CA PRO A 464 16.29 -29.26 25.51
C PRO A 464 14.89 -29.88 25.54
N ASN A 465 14.41 -30.28 24.35
CA ASN A 465 13.04 -30.62 24.00
C ASN A 465 12.40 -31.86 24.67
N ASN A 466 12.99 -32.46 25.72
CA ASN A 466 12.50 -33.74 26.26
C ASN A 466 12.33 -33.73 27.80
N PRO A 467 11.10 -33.88 28.34
CA PRO A 467 10.83 -33.86 29.79
C PRO A 467 11.29 -35.11 30.56
N SER A 468 11.97 -36.05 29.91
CA SER A 468 12.41 -37.33 30.52
C SER A 468 13.84 -37.33 31.08
N ASP A 469 14.63 -36.28 30.86
CA ASP A 469 15.99 -36.16 31.41
C ASP A 469 16.35 -34.69 31.80
N PRO A 470 15.80 -34.19 32.93
CA PRO A 470 16.08 -32.83 33.38
C PRO A 470 17.52 -32.70 33.91
N GLN A 471 18.19 -31.59 33.59
CA GLN A 471 19.50 -31.27 34.18
C GLN A 471 19.34 -30.79 35.63
N LYS A 472 20.34 -31.06 36.48
CA LYS A 472 20.37 -30.56 37.86
C LYS A 472 20.21 -29.03 37.87
N GLY A 473 19.26 -28.53 38.66
CA GLY A 473 18.88 -27.11 38.71
C GLY A 473 17.67 -26.75 37.85
N THR A 474 17.12 -27.68 37.05
CA THR A 474 15.86 -27.45 36.32
C THR A 474 14.75 -27.10 37.30
N MET A 475 13.99 -26.05 37.03
CA MET A 475 12.87 -25.62 37.87
C MET A 475 11.57 -25.65 37.09
N PHE A 476 10.48 -26.07 37.74
CA PHE A 476 9.13 -25.87 37.22
C PHE A 476 8.15 -25.59 38.35
N PHE A 477 7.01 -24.97 38.02
CA PHE A 477 5.94 -24.70 38.97
C PHE A 477 4.91 -25.84 38.93
N ASP A 478 4.77 -26.60 40.02
CA ASP A 478 3.77 -27.67 40.13
C ASP A 478 2.46 -27.09 40.62
N THR A 479 1.55 -26.80 39.68
CA THR A 479 0.27 -26.14 39.93
C THR A 479 -0.65 -26.94 40.86
N ARG A 480 -0.51 -28.27 40.93
CA ARG A 480 -1.34 -29.13 41.80
C ARG A 480 -1.06 -28.91 43.29
N ILE A 481 0.13 -28.43 43.62
CA ILE A 481 0.56 -28.20 45.00
C ILE A 481 0.95 -26.75 45.26
N ASN A 482 0.84 -25.90 44.23
CA ASN A 482 1.17 -24.48 44.25
C ASN A 482 2.59 -24.19 44.77
N LYS A 483 3.58 -25.02 44.36
CA LYS A 483 4.98 -24.89 44.79
C LYS A 483 5.95 -25.08 43.63
N ILE A 484 7.12 -24.42 43.74
CA ILE A 484 8.24 -24.60 42.83
C ILE A 484 8.92 -25.94 43.16
N LYS A 485 9.22 -26.73 42.12
CA LYS A 485 10.06 -27.92 42.22
C LYS A 485 11.38 -27.70 41.48
N VAL A 486 12.47 -28.17 42.08
CA VAL A 486 13.82 -28.14 41.51
C VAL A 486 14.32 -29.57 41.33
N TRP A 487 14.89 -29.88 40.18
CA TRP A 487 15.52 -31.16 39.92
C TRP A 487 16.92 -31.17 40.53
N THR A 488 17.18 -32.07 41.48
CA THR A 488 18.48 -32.16 42.17
C THR A 488 19.54 -32.94 41.40
N GLY A 489 19.19 -33.47 40.22
CA GLY A 489 19.98 -34.43 39.46
C GLY A 489 19.51 -35.88 39.64
N SER A 490 18.66 -36.15 40.64
CA SER A 490 18.11 -37.51 40.89
C SER A 490 16.63 -37.52 41.27
N LYS A 491 16.09 -36.41 41.78
CA LYS A 491 14.68 -36.28 42.16
C LYS A 491 14.22 -34.84 42.10
N TRP A 492 12.91 -34.65 42.03
CA TRP A 492 12.27 -33.35 42.18
C TRP A 492 12.07 -33.04 43.66
N GLU A 493 12.68 -31.95 44.13
CA GLU A 493 12.48 -31.43 45.48
C GLU A 493 11.63 -30.18 45.45
N THR A 494 10.77 -30.02 46.44
CA THR A 494 9.88 -28.86 46.55
C THR A 494 10.61 -27.76 47.30
N VAL A 495 10.71 -26.58 46.71
CA VAL A 495 11.31 -25.41 47.37
C VAL A 495 10.35 -24.95 48.46
N THR A 496 10.73 -25.17 49.71
CA THR A 496 10.08 -24.58 50.87
C THR A 496 10.76 -23.25 51.16
N SER A 497 10.03 -22.14 51.07
CA SER A 497 10.56 -20.82 51.42
C SER A 497 11.08 -20.80 52.85
N SER A 498 12.27 -20.22 53.04
CA SER A 498 12.54 -19.37 54.21
C SER A 498 12.28 -17.92 53.82
#